data_AF-A0A1I0SV62-F1
#
_entry.id   AF-A0A1I0SV62-F1
#
_cell.length_a   1.000
_cell.length_b   1.000
_cell.length_c   1.000
_cell.angle_alpha   90.00
_cell.angle_beta   90.00
_cell.angle_gamma   90.00
#
_symmetry.space_group_name_H-M   'P 1'
#
loop_
_entity.id
_entity.type
_entity.pdbx_description
1 polymer ?
#
loop_
_entity_poly.entity_id
_entity_poly.type
_entity_poly.pdbx_seq_one_letter_code
_entity_poly.pdbx_strand_id
1 'polypeptide(L)'
;MYTPLCGTCQVASRMVDVLEQLLPHISFERHDLNYVPEKAVQWQIESVPCLLVFKRDELVQKIYAFHSVPYLYETLRELAE
;
A
#
# COMPACT_ATOMS: atom_id res chain seq x y z
N MET A 1 -3.52 -2.84 -1.30
CA MET A 1 -4.70 -3.72 -1.14
C MET A 1 -5.92 -2.87 -0.83
N TYR A 2 -6.99 -3.03 -1.59
CA TYR A 2 -8.20 -2.21 -1.46
C TYR A 2 -9.47 -3.00 -1.79
N THR A 3 -10.63 -2.38 -1.58
CA THR A 3 -11.92 -2.80 -2.15
C THR A 3 -12.62 -1.57 -2.78
N PRO A 4 -13.36 -1.68 -3.90
CA PRO A 4 -13.90 -0.52 -4.63
C PRO A 4 -14.89 0.33 -3.83
N LEU A 5 -15.67 -0.29 -2.94
CA LEU A 5 -16.69 0.38 -2.12
C LEU A 5 -16.16 0.93 -0.78
N CYS A 6 -14.83 1.02 -0.63
CA CYS A 6 -14.17 1.54 0.57
C CYS A 6 -13.75 3.00 0.37
N GLY A 7 -14.45 3.94 1.01
CA GLY A 7 -14.17 5.37 0.88
C GLY A 7 -12.77 5.78 1.35
N THR A 8 -12.28 5.18 2.44
CA THR A 8 -10.91 5.40 2.93
C THR A 8 -9.86 4.89 1.95
N CYS A 9 -10.16 3.81 1.23
CA CYS A 9 -9.29 3.27 0.18
C CYS A 9 -9.19 4.19 -1.04
N GLN A 10 -10.25 4.94 -1.37
CA GLN A 10 -10.21 5.93 -2.44
C GLN A 10 -9.29 7.10 -2.08
N VAL A 11 -9.34 7.57 -0.83
CA VAL A 11 -8.43 8.61 -0.33
C VAL A 11 -6.99 8.09 -0.33
N ALA A 12 -6.75 6.89 0.18
CA ALA A 12 -5.45 6.25 0.17
C ALA A 12 -4.89 6.09 -1.26
N SER A 13 -5.73 5.74 -2.23
CA SER A 13 -5.30 5.60 -3.64
C SER A 13 -4.78 6.91 -4.20
N ARG A 14 -5.44 8.05 -3.93
CA ARG A 14 -4.95 9.38 -4.33
C ARG A 14 -3.61 9.74 -3.68
N MET A 15 -3.38 9.31 -2.44
CA MET A 15 -2.08 9.48 -1.79
C MET A 15 -1.00 8.66 -2.50
N VAL A 16 -1.31 7.42 -2.87
CA VAL A 16 -0.40 6.56 -3.65
C VAL A 16 -0.12 7.14 -5.04
N ASP A 17 -1.10 7.72 -5.72
CA ASP A 17 -0.89 8.38 -7.02
C ASP A 17 0.18 9.49 -6.93
N VAL A 18 0.19 10.24 -5.83
CA VAL A 18 1.24 11.26 -5.57
C VAL A 18 2.59 10.60 -5.28
N LEU A 19 2.61 9.53 -4.48
CA LEU A 19 3.84 8.81 -4.15
C LEU A 19 4.48 8.15 -5.39
N GLU A 20 3.67 7.62 -6.31
CA GLU A 20 4.13 7.06 -7.59
C GLU A 20 4.90 8.09 -8.42
N GLN A 21 4.49 9.36 -8.37
CA GLN A 21 5.20 10.45 -9.05
C GLN A 21 6.49 10.87 -8.32
N LEU A 22 6.48 10.83 -6.99
CA LEU A 22 7.63 11.24 -6.16
C LEU A 22 8.72 10.15 -6.09
N LEU A 23 8.34 8.89 -6.24
CA LEU A 23 9.22 7.72 -6.07
C LEU A 23 9.21 6.86 -7.35
N PRO A 24 9.72 7.37 -8.49
CA PRO A 24 9.63 6.69 -9.78
C PRO A 24 10.44 5.38 -9.86
N HIS A 25 11.33 5.14 -8.89
CA HIS A 25 12.13 3.92 -8.78
C HIS A 25 11.43 2.80 -8.00
N ILE A 26 10.28 3.09 -7.38
CA ILE A 26 9.49 2.12 -6.64
C ILE A 26 8.27 1.75 -7.48
N SER A 27 8.04 0.46 -7.66
CA SER A 27 6.83 -0.05 -8.31
C SER A 27 5.68 -0.11 -7.31
N PHE A 28 4.55 0.47 -7.67
CA PHE A 28 3.32 0.40 -6.88
C PHE A 28 2.28 -0.43 -7.63
N GLU A 29 1.61 -1.32 -6.90
CA GLU A 29 0.53 -2.15 -7.44
C GLU A 29 -0.71 -2.06 -6.57
N ARG A 30 -1.88 -2.01 -7.23
CA ARG A 30 -3.19 -1.99 -6.56
C ARG A 30 -3.89 -3.31 -6.83
N HIS A 31 -4.15 -4.07 -5.77
CA HIS A 31 -4.90 -5.32 -5.82
C HIS A 31 -6.25 -5.15 -5.12
N ASP A 32 -7.33 -5.43 -5.84
CA ASP A 32 -8.69 -5.47 -5.31
C ASP A 32 -8.95 -6.84 -4.66
N LEU A 33 -9.19 -6.83 -3.35
CA LEU A 33 -9.39 -8.04 -2.57
C LEU A 33 -10.63 -8.84 -2.96
N ASN A 34 -11.59 -8.23 -3.65
CA ASN A 34 -12.76 -8.96 -4.16
C ASN A 34 -12.37 -10.01 -5.21
N TYR A 35 -11.22 -9.83 -5.89
CA TYR A 35 -10.75 -10.75 -6.94
C TYR A 35 -9.58 -11.63 -6.50
N VAL A 36 -8.92 -11.30 -5.39
CA VAL A 36 -7.77 -12.05 -4.85
C VAL A 36 -7.89 -12.31 -3.34
N PRO A 37 -9.00 -12.90 -2.85
CA PRO A 37 -9.22 -13.13 -1.43
C PRO A 37 -8.15 -14.03 -0.78
N GLU A 38 -7.56 -14.94 -1.55
CA GLU A 38 -6.47 -15.81 -1.10
C GLU A 38 -5.22 -15.03 -0.67
N LYS A 39 -4.94 -13.90 -1.33
CA LYS A 39 -3.83 -13.00 -0.97
C LYS A 39 -4.07 -12.32 0.37
N ALA A 40 -5.32 -12.02 0.73
CA ALA A 40 -5.64 -11.50 2.06
C ALA A 40 -5.34 -12.50 3.17
N VAL A 41 -5.62 -13.78 2.94
CA VAL A 41 -5.29 -14.84 3.90
C VAL A 41 -3.79 -15.06 3.97
N GLN A 42 -3.13 -15.20 2.82
CA GLN A 42 -1.68 -15.44 2.73
C GLN A 42 -0.88 -14.37 3.46
N TRP A 43 -1.21 -13.10 3.22
CA TRP A 43 -0.52 -11.98 3.86
C TRP A 43 -1.19 -11.50 5.13
N GLN A 44 -2.16 -12.22 5.68
CA GLN A 44 -2.87 -11.88 6.91
C GLN A 44 -3.25 -10.39 6.95
N ILE A 45 -4.03 -9.97 5.96
CA ILE A 45 -4.55 -8.60 5.88
C ILE A 45 -5.75 -8.48 6.80
N GLU A 46 -5.65 -7.60 7.79
CA GLU A 46 -6.69 -7.41 8.81
C GLU A 46 -7.76 -6.40 8.38
N SER A 47 -7.37 -5.40 7.58
CA SER A 47 -8.25 -4.33 7.13
C SER A 47 -7.75 -3.69 5.83
N VAL A 48 -8.63 -2.93 5.17
CA VAL A 48 -8.29 -2.07 4.03
C VAL A 48 -8.63 -0.61 4.35
N PRO A 49 -7.86 0.36 3.81
CA PRO A 49 -6.71 0.19 2.92
C PRO A 49 -5.48 -0.39 3.63
N CYS A 50 -4.70 -1.18 2.91
CA CYS A 50 -3.42 -1.71 3.39
C CYS A 50 -2.36 -1.58 2.30
N LEU A 51 -1.24 -0.93 2.62
CA LEU A 51 -0.04 -0.88 1.79
C LEU A 51 0.93 -1.95 2.29
N LEU A 52 1.25 -2.90 1.42
CA LEU A 52 2.26 -3.93 1.66
C LEU A 52 3.56 -3.45 1.03
N VAL A 53 4.65 -3.45 1.80
CA VAL A 53 5.97 -3.03 1.33
C VAL A 53 6.87 -4.25 1.22
N PHE A 54 7.42 -4.46 0.03
CA PHE A 54 8.31 -5.57 -0.27
C PHE A 54 9.72 -5.06 -0.56
N LYS A 55 10.73 -5.74 -0.03
CA LYS A 55 12.16 -5.52 -0.34
C LYS A 55 12.76 -6.85 -0.73
N ARG A 56 13.28 -6.97 -1.96
CA ARG A 56 13.83 -8.22 -2.51
C ARG A 56 12.87 -9.41 -2.34
N ASP A 57 11.61 -9.20 -2.73
CA ASP A 57 10.50 -10.17 -2.63
C ASP A 57 10.08 -10.59 -1.22
N GLU A 58 10.67 -9.99 -0.18
CA GLU A 58 10.27 -10.21 1.21
C GLU A 58 9.31 -9.10 1.68
N LEU A 59 8.18 -9.48 2.29
CA LEU A 59 7.25 -8.54 2.92
C LEU A 59 7.87 -7.97 4.19
N VAL A 60 8.35 -6.73 4.14
CA VAL A 60 9.04 -6.08 5.27
C VAL A 60 8.12 -5.23 6.12
N GLN A 61 7.00 -4.74 5.57
CA GLN A 61 6.09 -3.87 6.31
C GLN A 61 4.64 -3.93 5.79
N LYS A 62 3.68 -3.74 6.69
CA LYS A 62 2.26 -3.49 6.39
C LYS A 62 1.84 -2.17 7.00
N ILE A 63 1.27 -1.27 6.20
CA ILE A 63 0.80 0.04 6.64
C ILE A 63 -0.72 0.08 6.48
N TYR A 64 -1.43 0.16 7.61
CA TYR A 64 -2.89 0.26 7.66
C TYR A 64 -3.38 1.71 7.83
N ALA A 65 -2.58 2.54 8.49
CA ALA A 65 -2.86 3.96 8.66
C ALA A 65 -1.97 4.78 7.73
N PHE A 66 -2.58 5.38 6.71
CA PHE A 66 -1.84 6.13 5.69
C PHE A 66 -1.37 7.50 6.19
N HIS A 67 -2.03 8.06 7.22
CA HIS A 67 -1.74 9.36 7.85
C HIS A 67 -1.69 10.56 6.88
N SER A 68 -0.64 10.67 6.07
CA SER A 68 -0.44 11.73 5.08
C SER A 68 0.57 11.31 4.00
N VAL A 69 0.61 12.03 2.88
CA VAL A 69 1.63 11.79 1.82
C VAL A 69 3.06 11.94 2.35
N PRO A 70 3.41 13.00 3.12
CA PRO A 70 4.76 13.10 3.69
C PRO A 70 5.13 11.93 4.60
N TYR A 71 4.20 11.46 5.44
CA TYR A 71 4.44 10.31 6.31
C TYR A 71 4.81 9.05 5.51
N LEU A 72 4.03 8.76 4.45
CA LEU A 72 4.29 7.61 3.60
C LEU A 72 5.58 7.76 2.81
N TYR A 73 5.88 8.96 2.31
CA TYR A 73 7.11 9.23 1.56
C TYR A 73 8.35 8.96 2.42
N GLU A 74 8.39 9.51 3.63
CA GLU A 74 9.52 9.28 4.56
C GLU A 74 9.65 7.81 4.93
N THR A 75 8.52 7.15 5.25
CA THR A 75 8.48 5.72 5.59
C THR A 75 9.02 4.85 4.46
N LEU A 76 8.60 5.11 3.21
CA LEU A 76 9.04 4.34 2.04
C LEU A 76 10.52 4.63 1.72
N ARG A 77 10.99 5.86 1.92
CA ARG A 77 12.40 6.22 1.72
C ARG A 77 13.31 5.47 2.70
N GLU A 78 12.96 5.44 3.98
CA GLU A 78 13.72 4.71 5.02
C GLU A 78 13.82 3.21 4.73
N LEU A 79 12.80 2.62 4.10
CA LEU A 79 12.80 1.20 3.74
C LEU A 79 13.59 0.90 2.44
N ALA A 80 13.69 1.89 1.54
CA ALA A 80 14.39 1.76 0.27
C ALA A 80 15.92 1.81 0.42
N GLU A 81 16.42 2.50 1.45
CA GLU A 81 17.85 2.53 1.86
C GLU A 81 18.28 1.19 2.49
#